data_AF-A0A941VDW6-F1
#
_entry.id   AF-A0A941VDW6-F1
#
_cell.length_a   1.000
_cell.length_b   1.000
_cell.length_c   1.000
_cell.angle_alpha   90.00
_cell.angle_beta   90.00
_cell.angle_gamma   90.00
#
_symmetry.space_group_name_H-M   'P 1'
#
loop_
_entity.id
_entity.type
_entity.pdbx_description
1 polymer ?
#
loop_
_entity_poly.entity_id
_entity_poly.type
_entity_poly.pdbx_seq_one_letter_code
_entity_poly.pdbx_strand_id
1 'polypeptide(L)'
;MPDTPDFEHRICAPADAAARAAQLARPLVFTNGVFDILHRGHVTYLAQARALGASLVVALNSDTSAKRLGKGIDRPVNTLADRAAVVAALGCVDLV
;
A
#
# COMPACT_ATOMS: atom_id res chain seq x y z
N MET A 1 10.84 -18.40 16.23
CA MET A 1 10.76 -17.41 15.14
C MET A 1 10.40 -16.10 15.79
N PRO A 2 10.98 -14.95 15.41
CA PRO A 2 10.38 -13.69 15.84
C PRO A 2 8.94 -13.65 15.32
N ASP A 3 8.04 -13.16 16.16
CA ASP A 3 6.65 -12.92 15.76
C ASP A 3 6.62 -12.02 14.53
N THR A 4 5.64 -12.26 13.65
CA THR A 4 5.42 -11.44 12.47
C THR A 4 5.32 -9.96 12.88
N PRO A 5 5.98 -9.03 12.19
CA PRO A 5 5.89 -7.61 12.50
C PRO A 5 4.44 -7.13 12.53
N ASP A 6 4.08 -6.32 13.55
CA ASP A 6 2.68 -5.90 13.75
C ASP A 6 2.05 -5.35 12.47
N PHE A 7 2.74 -4.47 11.74
CA PHE A 7 2.20 -3.82 10.54
C PHE A 7 1.70 -4.78 9.45
N GLU A 8 2.12 -6.04 9.41
CA GLU A 8 1.67 -7.00 8.41
C GLU A 8 0.18 -7.33 8.52
N HIS A 9 -0.47 -7.08 9.68
CA HIS A 9 -1.92 -7.22 9.82
C HIS A 9 -2.70 -6.30 8.87
N ARG A 10 -2.06 -5.25 8.34
CA ARG A 10 -2.64 -4.29 7.39
C ARG A 10 -2.61 -4.80 5.95
N ILE A 11 -1.94 -5.90 5.66
CA ILE A 11 -1.86 -6.47 4.31
C ILE A 11 -2.99 -7.49 4.15
N CYS A 12 -3.72 -7.42 3.04
CA CYS A 12 -4.77 -8.39 2.74
C CYS A 12 -4.75 -8.84 1.28
N ALA A 13 -5.36 -10.00 1.00
CA ALA A 13 -5.60 -10.41 -0.37
C ALA A 13 -6.70 -9.52 -1.00
N PRO A 14 -6.67 -9.28 -2.32
CA PRO A 14 -7.70 -8.47 -2.99
C PRO A 14 -9.13 -8.97 -2.75
N ALA A 15 -9.31 -10.29 -2.57
CA ALA A 15 -10.60 -10.90 -2.27
C ALA A 15 -11.17 -10.45 -0.91
N ASP A 16 -10.30 -10.16 0.06
CA ASP A 16 -10.68 -9.76 1.42
C ASP A 16 -10.76 -8.23 1.57
N ALA A 17 -10.23 -7.47 0.61
CA ALA A 17 -10.07 -6.02 0.71
C ALA A 17 -11.39 -5.29 1.00
N ALA A 18 -12.50 -5.70 0.36
CA ALA A 18 -13.80 -5.09 0.59
C ALA A 18 -14.30 -5.33 2.03
N ALA A 19 -14.16 -6.55 2.54
CA ALA A 19 -14.55 -6.91 3.89
C ALA A 19 -13.69 -6.20 4.94
N ARG A 20 -12.37 -6.14 4.72
CA ARG A 20 -11.42 -5.42 5.59
C ARG A 20 -11.68 -3.92 5.58
N ALA A 21 -11.86 -3.31 4.41
CA ALA A 21 -12.17 -1.88 4.28
C ALA A 21 -13.54 -1.50 4.88
N ALA A 22 -14.49 -2.45 4.94
CA ALA A 22 -15.78 -2.22 5.59
C ALA A 22 -15.65 -2.02 7.12
N GLN A 23 -14.59 -2.55 7.74
CA GLN A 23 -14.32 -2.42 9.18
C GLN A 23 -13.55 -1.13 9.53
N LEU A 24 -13.07 -0.38 8.54
CA LEU A 24 -12.29 0.85 8.74
C LEU A 24 -13.18 2.07 8.99
N ALA A 25 -12.65 3.03 9.75
CA ALA A 25 -13.31 4.29 10.04
C ALA A 25 -13.56 5.12 8.76
N ARG A 26 -14.69 5.82 8.71
CA ARG A 26 -15.11 6.66 7.58
C ARG A 26 -14.91 8.16 7.89
N PRO A 27 -14.64 9.01 6.89
CA PRO A 27 -14.57 8.69 5.46
C PRO A 27 -13.28 7.94 5.09
N LEU A 28 -13.41 6.99 4.17
CA LEU A 28 -12.29 6.16 3.71
C LEU A 28 -11.67 6.82 2.48
N VAL A 29 -10.35 6.98 2.51
CA VAL A 29 -9.54 7.46 1.39
C VAL A 29 -8.91 6.25 0.71
N PHE A 30 -8.88 6.28 -0.62
CA PHE A 30 -8.28 5.23 -1.42
C PHE A 30 -7.29 5.84 -2.40
N THR A 31 -6.16 5.16 -2.58
CA THR A 31 -5.23 5.42 -3.67
C THR A 31 -4.57 4.13 -4.13
N ASN A 32 -3.89 4.17 -5.27
CA ASN A 32 -3.13 3.04 -5.79
C ASN A 32 -1.78 3.48 -6.38
N GLY A 33 -0.85 2.54 -6.46
CA GLY A 33 0.42 2.78 -7.15
C GLY A 33 1.37 1.58 -7.10
N VAL A 34 2.52 1.74 -7.73
CA VAL A 34 3.58 0.72 -7.69
C VAL A 34 4.36 0.81 -6.38
N PHE A 35 4.72 2.03 -5.94
CA PHE A 35 5.51 2.29 -4.72
C PHE A 35 6.79 1.44 -4.60
N ASP A 36 7.54 1.35 -5.72
CA ASP A 36 8.73 0.50 -5.83
C ASP A 36 9.87 0.94 -4.91
N ILE A 37 10.29 2.20 -5.03
CA ILE A 37 11.28 2.84 -4.16
C ILE A 37 10.61 4.04 -3.53
N LEU A 38 10.43 4.02 -2.20
CA LEU A 38 9.86 5.14 -1.48
C LEU A 38 10.85 6.31 -1.41
N HIS A 39 10.29 7.51 -1.47
CA HIS A 39 11.02 8.76 -1.29
C HIS A 39 10.09 9.79 -0.63
N ARG A 40 10.63 10.95 -0.25
CA ARG A 40 9.88 12.01 0.44
C ARG A 40 8.52 12.30 -0.21
N GLY A 41 8.50 12.45 -1.54
CA GLY A 41 7.25 12.68 -2.29
C GLY A 41 6.14 11.66 -2.01
N HIS A 42 6.45 10.36 -1.94
CA HIS A 42 5.45 9.32 -1.64
C HIS A 42 4.91 9.41 -0.22
N VAL A 43 5.78 9.57 0.78
CA VAL A 43 5.34 9.64 2.19
C VAL A 43 4.58 10.92 2.48
N THR A 44 4.96 12.05 1.87
CA THR A 44 4.19 13.30 1.94
C THR A 44 2.83 13.14 1.28
N TYR A 45 2.79 12.54 0.08
CA TYR A 45 1.55 12.26 -0.65
C TYR A 45 0.59 11.39 0.15
N LEU A 46 1.06 10.26 0.71
CA LEU A 46 0.22 9.34 1.49
C LEU A 46 -0.26 9.97 2.80
N ALA A 47 0.60 10.74 3.49
CA ALA A 47 0.19 11.47 4.68
C ALA A 47 -0.90 12.52 4.39
N GLN A 48 -0.76 13.25 3.27
CA GLN A 48 -1.78 14.18 2.81
C GLN A 48 -3.07 13.48 2.41
N ALA A 49 -2.99 12.33 1.73
CA ALA A 49 -4.16 11.53 1.39
C ALA A 49 -4.89 11.06 2.67
N ARG A 50 -4.17 10.52 3.66
CA ARG A 50 -4.74 10.10 4.94
C ARG A 50 -5.45 11.23 5.68
N ALA A 51 -4.97 12.47 5.56
CA ALA A 51 -5.60 13.64 6.19
C ALA A 51 -6.96 14.02 5.58
N LEU A 52 -7.30 13.50 4.39
CA LEU A 52 -8.61 13.73 3.76
C LEU A 52 -9.72 12.84 4.34
N GLY A 53 -9.39 11.91 5.24
CA GLY A 53 -10.40 11.09 5.90
C GLY A 53 -9.95 10.45 7.20
N ALA A 54 -10.66 9.40 7.61
CA ALA A 54 -10.42 8.68 8.85
C ALA A 54 -9.61 7.39 8.65
N SER A 55 -9.51 6.89 7.41
CA SER A 55 -8.67 5.75 7.07
C SER A 55 -8.11 5.88 5.65
N LEU A 56 -6.93 5.29 5.38
CA LEU A 56 -6.31 5.21 4.07
C LEU A 56 -6.07 3.76 3.65
N VAL A 57 -6.61 3.41 2.49
CA VAL A 57 -6.34 2.15 1.79
C VAL A 57 -5.41 2.42 0.60
N VAL A 58 -4.33 1.65 0.47
CA VAL A 58 -3.35 1.77 -0.62
C VAL A 58 -3.28 0.48 -1.41
N ALA A 59 -3.91 0.43 -2.59
CA ALA A 59 -3.81 -0.72 -3.47
C ALA A 59 -2.49 -0.74 -4.24
N LEU A 60 -1.80 -1.88 -4.24
CA LEU A 60 -0.54 -2.03 -4.98
C LEU A 60 -0.73 -2.73 -6.32
N ASN A 61 -0.09 -2.19 -7.36
CA ASN A 61 0.02 -2.87 -8.64
C ASN A 61 0.85 -4.16 -8.48
N SER A 62 0.37 -5.26 -9.07
CA SER A 62 1.18 -6.49 -9.21
C SER A 62 2.42 -6.24 -10.07
N ASP A 63 3.42 -7.11 -9.95
CA ASP A 63 4.67 -6.97 -10.73
C ASP A 63 4.40 -7.01 -12.24
N THR A 64 3.45 -7.85 -12.68
CA THR A 64 2.99 -7.89 -14.07
C THR A 64 2.31 -6.58 -14.48
N SER A 65 1.46 -6.00 -13.62
CA SER A 65 0.79 -4.73 -13.90
C SER A 65 1.80 -3.58 -13.98
N ALA A 66 2.77 -3.53 -13.07
CA ALA A 66 3.81 -2.51 -13.02
C ALA A 66 4.71 -2.54 -14.27
N LYS A 67 5.12 -3.73 -14.72
CA LYS A 67 5.93 -3.91 -15.96
C LYS A 67 5.21 -3.38 -17.21
N ARG A 68 3.89 -3.55 -17.29
CA ARG A 68 3.08 -3.05 -18.42
C ARG A 68 3.02 -1.52 -18.52
N LEU A 69 3.34 -0.79 -17.44
CA LEU A 69 3.34 0.67 -17.44
C LEU A 69 4.54 1.30 -18.16
N GLY A 70 5.48 0.50 -18.69
CA GLY A 70 6.52 0.97 -19.61
C GLY A 70 7.61 1.85 -18.96
N LYS A 71 7.79 1.77 -17.64
CA LYS A 71 8.73 2.64 -16.88
C LYS A 71 10.19 2.13 -16.85
N GLY A 72 10.56 1.23 -17.76
CA GLY A 72 11.88 0.61 -17.85
C GLY A 72 11.83 -0.91 -17.71
N ILE A 73 12.78 -1.60 -18.34
CA ILE A 73 12.81 -3.08 -18.43
C ILE A 73 13.03 -3.76 -17.07
N ASP A 74 13.71 -3.06 -16.15
CA ASP A 74 14.12 -3.57 -14.83
C ASP A 74 13.15 -3.17 -13.70
N ARG A 75 11.97 -2.62 -14.03
CA ARG A 75 10.99 -2.18 -13.02
C ARG A 75 9.77 -3.10 -12.96
N PRO A 76 9.25 -3.41 -11.76
CA PRO A 76 9.71 -2.94 -10.45
C PRO A 76 10.98 -3.66 -9.98
N VAL A 77 11.80 -2.97 -9.19
CA VAL A 77 13.01 -3.52 -8.55
C VAL A 77 12.62 -4.46 -7.42
N ASN A 78 11.61 -4.09 -6.64
CA ASN A 78 11.13 -4.85 -5.50
C ASN A 78 9.85 -5.64 -5.84
N THR A 79 9.71 -6.82 -5.23
CA THR A 79 8.52 -7.66 -5.42
C THR A 79 7.26 -7.01 -4.84
N LEU A 80 6.08 -7.48 -5.25
CA LEU A 80 4.83 -7.03 -4.63
C LEU A 80 4.83 -7.20 -3.10
N ALA A 81 5.37 -8.30 -2.59
CA ALA A 81 5.40 -8.57 -1.15
C ALA A 81 6.27 -7.53 -0.41
N ASP A 82 7.46 -7.23 -0.94
CA ASP A 82 8.37 -6.24 -0.33
C ASP A 82 7.75 -4.83 -0.35
N ARG A 83 7.14 -4.45 -1.47
CA ARG A 83 6.45 -3.16 -1.60
C ARG A 83 5.26 -3.07 -0.65
N ALA A 84 4.49 -4.15 -0.48
CA ALA A 84 3.38 -4.22 0.47
C ALA A 84 3.85 -4.04 1.90
N ALA A 85 4.91 -4.73 2.32
CA ALA A 85 5.49 -4.59 3.66
C ALA A 85 5.95 -3.15 3.93
N VAL A 86 6.68 -2.55 3.00
CA VAL A 86 7.18 -1.17 3.14
C VAL A 86 6.05 -0.14 3.22
N VAL A 87 4.99 -0.29 2.41
CA VAL A 87 3.82 0.60 2.45
C VAL A 87 2.99 0.37 3.72
N ALA A 88 2.78 -0.87 4.13
CA ALA A 88 2.02 -1.22 5.34
C ALA A 88 2.69 -0.69 6.63
N ALA A 89 4.02 -0.64 6.67
CA ALA A 89 4.79 -0.10 7.78
C ALA A 89 4.62 1.43 7.98
N LEU A 90 4.06 2.16 7.00
CA LEU A 90 3.83 3.60 7.13
C LEU A 90 2.68 3.86 8.10
N GLY A 91 2.92 4.72 9.10
CA GLY A 91 1.93 5.05 10.13
C GLY A 91 0.64 5.72 9.62
N CYS A 92 0.61 6.19 8.38
CA CYS A 92 -0.57 6.80 7.75
C CYS A 92 -1.41 5.83 6.90
N VAL A 93 -1.00 4.57 6.77
CA VAL A 93 -1.68 3.55 5.96
C VAL A 93 -2.40 2.58 6.88
N ASP A 94 -3.69 2.34 6.62
CA ASP A 94 -4.55 1.50 7.45
C ASP A 94 -4.79 0.11 6.81
N LEU A 95 -4.72 0.01 5.48
CA LEU A 95 -4.88 -1.23 4.73
C LEU A 95 -4.09 -1.17 3.41
N VAL A 96 -3.46 -2.28 3.04
CA VAL A 96 -2.76 -2.52 1.77
C VAL A 96 -3.39 -3.70 1.06
#